data_AF-A0AAW8KWM7-F1
#
_entry.id   AF-A0AAW8KWM7-F1
#
_cell.length_a   1.000
_cell.length_b   1.000
_cell.length_c   1.000
_cell.angle_alpha   90.00
_cell.angle_beta   90.00
_cell.angle_gamma   90.00
#
_symmetry.space_group_name_H-M   'P 1'
#
loop_
_entity.id
_entity.type
_entity.pdbx_description
1 polymer ?
#
loop_
_entity_poly.entity_id
_entity_poly.type
_entity_poly.pdbx_seq_one_letter_code
_entity_poly.pdbx_strand_id
1 'polypeptide(L)' 'DYGYCLSLGEWHKEVNSVAVPLVSSKHGLYVFNCGAPSFHLNPEKLEGEIGPRLIHMVHNIQDALNETH' A
#
# COMPACT_ATOMS: atom_id res chain seq x y z
N ASP A 1 -6.84 -8.99 -8.87
CA ASP A 1 -5.99 -8.48 -7.77
C ASP A 1 -5.84 -6.97 -7.87
N TYR A 2 -6.11 -6.26 -6.76
CA TYR A 2 -6.28 -4.80 -6.71
C TYR A 2 -4.98 -3.99 -6.80
N GLY A 3 -3.80 -4.63 -6.87
CA GLY A 3 -2.49 -3.97 -6.82
C GLY A 3 -2.01 -3.62 -5.41
N TYR A 4 -2.76 -3.98 -4.37
CA TYR A 4 -2.38 -3.83 -2.96
C TYR A 4 -2.81 -5.06 -2.14
N CYS A 5 -2.26 -5.17 -0.93
CA CYS A 5 -2.64 -6.13 0.10
C CYS A 5 -3.24 -5.39 1.31
N LEU A 6 -4.22 -6.00 1.98
CA LEU A 6 -4.84 -5.48 3.21
C LEU A 6 -4.47 -6.37 4.40
N SER A 7 -4.27 -5.76 5.55
CA SER A 7 -4.27 -6.45 6.85
C SER A 7 -5.32 -5.81 7.73
N LEU A 8 -6.41 -6.54 7.98
CA LEU A 8 -7.56 -6.04 8.74
C LEU A 8 -7.60 -6.72 10.10
N GLY A 9 -6.98 -6.09 11.11
CA GLY A 9 -6.93 -6.63 12.46
C GLY A 9 -6.13 -7.93 12.61
N GLU A 10 -5.39 -8.37 11.57
CA GLU A 10 -4.71 -9.67 11.57
C GLU A 10 -3.48 -9.70 12.48
N TRP A 11 -2.66 -8.64 12.44
CA TRP A 11 -1.51 -8.52 13.34
C TRP A 11 -1.93 -8.08 14.75
N HIS A 12 -2.79 -7.05 14.83
CA HIS A 12 -3.39 -6.56 16.07
C HIS A 12 -4.82 -6.13 15.77
N LYS A 13 -5.81 -6.63 16.52
CA LYS A 13 -7.25 -6.43 16.23
C LYS A 13 -7.68 -4.98 16.04
N GLU A 14 -6.96 -4.05 16.68
CA GLU A 14 -7.25 -2.61 16.63
C GLU A 14 -6.46 -1.85 15.56
N VAL A 15 -5.72 -2.55 14.69
CA VAL A 15 -4.90 -1.95 13.64
C VAL A 15 -5.29 -2.52 12.29
N ASN A 16 -5.58 -1.63 11.34
CA ASN A 16 -5.71 -1.99 9.94
C ASN A 16 -4.57 -1.36 9.15
N SER A 17 -4.18 -2.01 8.06
CA SER A 17 -3.20 -1.48 7.13
C SER A 17 -3.44 -1.92 5.68
N VAL A 18 -2.82 -1.17 4.77
CA VAL A 18 -2.73 -1.50 3.34
C VAL A 18 -1.27 -1.38 2.91
N ALA A 19 -0.85 -2.22 1.97
CA ALA A 19 0.50 -2.22 1.45
C ALA A 19 0.56 -2.42 -0.06
N VAL A 20 1.49 -1.73 -0.72
CA VAL A 20 1.75 -1.83 -2.17
C VAL A 20 3.24 -2.11 -2.39
N PRO A 21 3.60 -3.13 -3.20
CA PRO A 21 4.98 -3.41 -3.55
C PRO A 21 5.49 -2.49 -4.66
N LEU A 22 6.79 -2.16 -4.62
CA LEU A 22 7.56 -1.63 -5.74
C LEU A 22 8.71 -2.59 -6.02
N VAL A 23 8.76 -3.15 -7.22
CA VAL A 23 9.85 -4.03 -7.66
C VAL A 23 10.82 -3.22 -8.52
N SER A 24 11.99 -2.91 -7.98
CA SER A 24 13.07 -2.23 -8.71
C SER A 24 14.06 -3.26 -9.25
N SER A 25 14.41 -3.10 -10.52
CA SER A 25 15.44 -3.91 -11.19
C SER A 25 16.84 -3.71 -10.61
N LYS A 26 17.09 -2.52 -10.04
CA LYS A 26 18.39 -2.11 -9.49
C LYS A 26 18.50 -2.30 -7.97
N HIS A 27 17.40 -2.13 -7.26
CA HIS A 27 17.40 -2.00 -5.81
C HIS A 27 16.57 -3.08 -5.09
N GLY A 28 15.91 -3.96 -5.84
CA GLY A 28 15.11 -5.06 -5.30
C GLY A 28 13.69 -4.65 -4.90
N LEU A 29 13.12 -5.38 -3.95
CA LEU A 29 11.72 -5.21 -3.53
C LEU A 29 11.59 -4.21 -2.37
N TYR A 30 10.72 -3.23 -2.57
CA TYR A 30 10.24 -2.34 -1.51
C TYR A 30 8.75 -2.56 -1.27
N VAL A 31 8.31 -2.27 -0.05
CA VAL A 31 6.89 -2.28 0.30
C VAL A 31 6.55 -0.97 0.99
N PHE A 32 5.58 -0.26 0.43
CA PHE A 32 5.01 0.93 1.03
C PHE A 32 3.77 0.52 1.80
N ASN A 33 3.69 0.89 3.07
CA ASN A 33 2.51 0.60 3.89
C ASN A 33 1.87 1.90 4.41
N CYS A 34 0.58 1.82 4.68
CA CYS A 34 -0.13 2.76 5.53
C CYS A 34 -0.93 1.97 6.57
N GLY A 35 -0.68 2.21 7.85
CA GLY A 35 -1.39 1.56 8.95
C GLY A 35 -1.77 2.55 10.05
N ALA A 36 -2.94 2.35 10.64
CA ALA A 36 -3.46 3.19 11.71
C ALA A 36 -4.50 2.42 12.53
N PRO A 37 -5.03 3.01 13.63
CA PRO A 37 -6.13 2.40 14.36
C PRO A 37 -7.32 2.07 13.45
N SER A 38 -7.92 0.90 13.65
CA SER A 38 -8.97 0.35 12.77
C SER A 38 -10.21 1.23 12.67
N PHE A 39 -10.48 2.05 13.68
CA PHE A 39 -11.56 3.04 13.66
C PHE A 39 -11.26 4.29 12.81
N HIS A 40 -9.97 4.60 12.57
CA HIS A 40 -9.55 5.66 11.65
C HIS A 40 -9.41 5.17 10.21
N LEU A 41 -8.90 3.94 10.04
CA LEU A 41 -8.74 3.25 8.77
C LEU A 41 -9.63 2.01 8.75
N ASN A 42 -10.93 2.21 8.55
CA ASN A 42 -11.85 1.10 8.32
C ASN A 42 -11.66 0.49 6.91
N PRO A 43 -12.19 -0.71 6.63
CA PRO A 43 -12.01 -1.37 5.33
C PRO A 43 -12.47 -0.53 4.14
N GLU A 44 -13.62 0.14 4.27
CA GLU A 44 -14.20 0.99 3.21
C GLU A 44 -13.26 2.14 2.82
N LYS A 45 -12.61 2.77 3.80
CA LYS A 45 -11.64 3.83 3.56
C LYS A 45 -10.34 3.30 2.98
N LEU A 46 -9.89 2.13 3.42
CA LEU A 46 -8.70 1.50 2.87
C LEU A 46 -8.89 1.15 1.39
N GLU A 47 -10.05 0.59 1.03
CA GLU A 47 -10.35 0.20 -0.35
C GLU A 47 -10.74 1.38 -1.24
N GLY A 48 -11.55 2.31 -0.73
CA GLY A 48 -12.09 3.43 -1.50
C GLY A 48 -11.14 4.63 -1.62
N GLU A 49 -10.20 4.80 -0.69
CA GLU A 49 -9.33 5.98 -0.65
C GLU A 49 -7.84 5.62 -0.57
N ILE A 50 -7.43 4.87 0.45
CA ILE A 50 -6.00 4.76 0.79
C ILE A 50 -5.26 3.84 -0.19
N GLY A 51 -5.80 2.67 -0.51
CA GLY A 51 -5.23 1.70 -1.44
C GLY A 51 -4.98 2.32 -2.83
N PRO A 52 -6.00 2.91 -3.49
CA PRO A 52 -5.83 3.58 -4.78
C PRO A 52 -4.78 4.70 -4.75
N ARG A 53 -4.77 5.52 -3.69
CA ARG A 53 -3.79 6.61 -3.53
C ARG A 53 -2.38 6.09 -3.30
N LEU A 54 -2.23 4.99 -2.56
CA LEU A 54 -0.93 4.36 -2.30
C LEU A 54 -0.37 3.74 -3.59
N ILE A 55 -1.21 3.11 -4.42
CA ILE A 55 -0.82 2.65 -5.75
C ILE A 55 -0.33 3.82 -6.61
N HIS A 56 -1.11 4.90 -6.68
CA HIS A 56 -0.72 6.07 -7.46
C HIS A 56 0.63 6.66 -6.99
N MET A 57 0.85 6.72 -5.67
CA MET A 57 2.13 7.15 -5.10
C MET A 57 3.28 6.23 -5.53
N VAL A 58 3.09 4.91 -5.46
CA VAL A 58 4.11 3.93 -5.87
C VAL A 58 4.44 4.06 -7.34
N HIS A 59 3.44 4.21 -8.22
CA HIS A 59 3.69 4.45 -9.65
C HIS A 59 4.49 5.73 -9.89
N ASN A 60 4.14 6.85 -9.22
CA ASN A 60 4.89 8.10 -9.36
C ASN A 60 6.35 7.97 -8.88
N ILE A 61 6.59 7.20 -7.82
CA ILE A 61 7.96 6.93 -7.34
C ILE A 61 8.70 6.05 -8.34
N GLN A 62 8.06 5.02 -8.87
CA GLN A 62 8.62 4.12 -9.86
C GLN A 62 9.02 4.88 -11.15
N ASP A 63 8.16 5.77 -11.63
CA ASP A 63 8.45 6.67 -12.76
C ASP A 63 9.63 7.59 -12.46
N ALA A 64 9.68 8.19 -11.27
CA ALA A 64 10.78 9.06 -10.85
C ALA A 64 12.13 8.31 -10.75
N LEU A 65 12.09 7.02 -10.43
CA LEU A 65 13.27 6.14 -10.42
C LEU A 65 13.67 5.65 -11.83
N ASN A 66 12.90 5.99 -12.87
CA ASN A 66 13.03 5.45 -14.23
C ASN A 66 13.02 3.91 -14.25
N GLU A 67 12.20 3.31 -13.39
CA GLU A 67 12.02 1.86 -13.32
C GLU A 67 10.80 1.50 -14.17
N THR A 68 11.02 1.10 -15.42
CA THR A 68 9.94 0.56 -16.26
C THR A 68 9.71 -0.90 -15.91
N HIS A 69 8.45 -1.34 -15.82
CA HIS A 69 8.11 -2.76 -15.70
C HIS A 69 8.68 -3.59 -16.84
#